data_AF-A0A9W8Q9W0-F1
#
_entry.id   AF-A0A9W8Q9W0-F1
#
_cell.length_a   1.000
_cell.length_b   1.000
_cell.length_c   1.000
_cell.angle_alpha   90.00
_cell.angle_beta   90.00
_cell.angle_gamma   90.00
#
_symmetry.space_group_name_H-M   'P 1'
#
loop_
_entity.id
_entity.type
_entity.pdbx_description
1 polymer ?
#
loop_
_entity_poly.entity_id
_entity_poly.type
_entity_poly.pdbx_seq_one_letter_code
_entity_poly.pdbx_strand_id
1 'polypeptide(L)'
;MFSKDARMPYISEWSQHRIILLYSIMPLAVIQLLVAVGFFSTATQWLQHVAVFFIYYLSYLASMKQQGRAFKAVAAQTGYLDGDASARDGLPRGSRFKVLVVIAVVFGTMRVAMPLLLTSNIHEPPLHHITRQGWWISLYFTVSIYCLVLDFWYYLVHRILNELRPLWRFHRAHHTTKHPNMRLAAYADVEQEFFDAVGAPLLAYVSIRAAGIPLDLYSWWICLQYVSHTEIMGHSGLRAYLRAPLTLAWLLRIINAELVVEDHDLHHRHGWRQAHNYGKQSRLWDRIFGTCSSRIETVPENIDWNWKIDLPLY
;
A
#
# COMPACT_ATOMS: atom_id res chain seq x y z
N MET A 1 0.41 8.44 26.02
CA MET A 1 -0.96 8.57 25.49
C MET A 1 -1.18 10.05 25.24
N PHE A 2 -1.66 10.41 24.06
CA PHE A 2 -1.93 11.80 23.68
C PHE A 2 -3.45 12.01 23.67
N SER A 3 -3.93 13.17 24.12
CA SER A 3 -5.33 13.53 23.93
C SER A 3 -5.62 13.78 22.46
N LYS A 4 -6.90 13.71 22.06
CA LYS A 4 -7.34 13.93 20.68
C LYS A 4 -6.91 15.29 20.12
N ASP A 5 -6.96 16.34 20.94
CA ASP A 5 -6.61 17.71 20.57
C ASP A 5 -5.11 18.04 20.67
N ALA A 6 -4.28 17.08 21.10
CA ALA A 6 -2.85 17.31 21.21
C ALA A 6 -2.22 17.56 19.83
N ARG A 7 -1.25 18.45 19.74
CA ARG A 7 -0.49 18.65 18.49
C ARG A 7 0.15 17.33 18.03
N MET A 8 0.24 17.13 16.72
CA MET A 8 0.83 15.94 16.10
C MET A 8 1.85 16.31 15.02
N PRO A 9 2.88 15.49 14.81
CA PRO A 9 3.86 15.74 13.77
C PRO A 9 3.27 15.46 12.39
N TYR A 10 3.93 16.00 11.38
CA TYR A 10 3.77 15.54 10.01
C TYR A 10 4.92 14.64 9.61
N ILE A 11 4.61 13.63 8.79
CA ILE A 11 5.61 12.75 8.21
C ILE A 11 5.96 13.23 6.82
N SER A 12 7.25 13.32 6.52
CA SER A 12 7.70 13.76 5.19
C SER A 12 7.32 12.77 4.10
N GLU A 13 6.64 13.25 3.06
CA GLU A 13 6.39 12.48 1.83
C GLU A 13 7.69 12.00 1.19
N TRP A 14 8.74 12.83 1.19
CA TRP A 14 10.05 12.44 0.65
C TRP A 14 10.61 11.22 1.37
N SER A 15 10.47 11.15 2.70
CA SER A 15 10.98 10.01 3.47
C SER A 15 10.25 8.70 3.10
N GLN A 16 8.96 8.80 2.73
CA GLN A 16 8.16 7.68 2.21
C GLN A 16 8.61 7.27 0.81
N HIS A 17 8.73 8.22 -0.13
CA HIS A 17 9.22 7.93 -1.48
C HIS A 17 10.61 7.29 -1.44
N ARG A 18 11.51 7.79 -0.58
CA ARG A 18 12.86 7.26 -0.40
C ARG A 18 12.85 5.80 0.05
N ILE A 19 12.11 5.46 1.11
CA ILE A 19 12.09 4.07 1.61
C ILE A 19 11.45 3.12 0.60
N ILE A 20 10.35 3.53 -0.05
CA ILE A 20 9.69 2.72 -1.09
C ILE A 20 10.66 2.45 -2.25
N LEU A 21 11.28 3.51 -2.78
CA LEU A 21 12.18 3.41 -3.93
C LEU A 21 13.46 2.64 -3.61
N LEU A 22 14.04 2.84 -2.43
CA LEU A 22 15.23 2.12 -1.99
C LEU A 22 15.00 0.61 -2.09
N TYR A 23 13.92 0.11 -1.47
CA TYR A 23 13.62 -1.31 -1.46
C TYR A 23 13.05 -1.83 -2.79
N SER A 24 12.37 -0.99 -3.57
CA SER A 24 11.86 -1.40 -4.89
C SER A 24 12.97 -1.55 -5.92
N ILE A 25 14.06 -0.80 -5.82
CA ILE A 25 15.20 -0.84 -6.76
C ILE A 25 16.16 -2.00 -6.44
N MET A 26 16.22 -2.50 -5.20
CA MET A 26 17.09 -3.63 -4.83
C MET A 26 16.97 -4.86 -5.75
N PRO A 27 15.78 -5.42 -6.03
CA PRO A 27 15.67 -6.58 -6.91
C PRO A 27 16.11 -6.26 -8.35
N LEU A 28 15.89 -5.03 -8.82
CA LEU A 28 16.31 -4.57 -10.15
C LEU A 28 17.85 -4.55 -10.23
N ALA A 29 18.52 -4.03 -9.20
CA ALA A 29 19.98 -4.01 -9.14
C ALA A 29 20.57 -5.43 -9.10
N VAL A 30 19.99 -6.34 -8.31
CA VAL A 30 20.43 -7.74 -8.22
C VAL A 30 20.25 -8.46 -9.56
N ILE A 31 19.10 -8.31 -10.21
CA ILE A 31 18.84 -8.91 -11.53
C ILE A 31 19.81 -8.36 -12.57
N GLN A 32 20.04 -7.05 -12.58
CA GLN A 32 20.98 -6.43 -13.52
C GLN A 32 22.41 -6.94 -13.32
N LEU A 33 22.83 -7.15 -12.06
CA LEU A 33 24.13 -7.74 -11.76
C LEU A 33 24.22 -9.19 -12.27
N LEU A 34 23.18 -10.00 -12.08
CA LEU A 34 23.12 -11.38 -12.58
C LEU A 34 23.17 -11.44 -14.12
N VAL A 35 22.52 -10.50 -14.81
CA VAL A 35 22.66 -10.33 -16.26
C VAL A 35 24.10 -9.99 -16.64
N ALA A 36 24.73 -9.04 -15.95
CA ALA A 36 26.10 -8.59 -16.24
C ALA A 36 27.15 -9.69 -16.06
N VAL A 37 26.98 -10.58 -15.07
CA VAL A 37 27.89 -11.73 -14.85
C VAL A 37 27.54 -12.96 -15.69
N GLY A 38 26.57 -12.86 -16.61
CA GLY A 38 26.21 -13.94 -17.52
C GLY A 38 25.42 -15.11 -16.89
N PHE A 39 24.87 -14.95 -15.68
CA PHE A 39 24.12 -16.01 -14.99
C PHE A 39 22.96 -16.57 -15.85
N PHE A 40 22.24 -15.68 -16.53
CA PHE A 40 21.10 -16.01 -17.41
C PHE A 40 21.53 -16.60 -18.76
N SER A 41 22.82 -16.58 -19.10
CA SER A 41 23.32 -17.21 -20.32
C SER A 41 23.65 -18.69 -20.15
N THR A 42 23.93 -19.10 -18.90
CA THR A 42 24.36 -20.47 -18.55
C THR A 42 23.27 -21.29 -17.87
N ALA A 43 22.30 -20.63 -17.22
CA ALA A 43 21.21 -21.31 -16.52
C ALA A 43 20.11 -21.77 -17.48
N THR A 44 19.40 -22.85 -17.13
CA THR A 44 18.19 -23.25 -17.87
C THR A 44 17.07 -22.22 -17.68
N GLN A 45 16.20 -22.06 -18.68
CA GLN A 45 15.10 -21.09 -18.62
C GLN A 45 14.26 -21.21 -17.35
N TRP A 46 13.96 -22.44 -16.89
CA TRP A 46 13.22 -22.64 -15.63
C TRP A 46 13.96 -22.08 -14.40
N LEU A 47 15.27 -22.36 -14.26
CA LEU A 47 16.07 -21.83 -13.14
C LEU A 47 16.10 -20.31 -13.12
N GLN A 48 16.11 -19.68 -14.29
CA GLN A 48 16.09 -18.22 -14.42
C GLN A 48 14.79 -17.61 -13.88
N HIS A 49 13.63 -18.16 -14.28
CA HIS A 49 12.32 -17.68 -13.80
C HIS A 49 12.18 -17.88 -12.29
N VAL A 50 12.63 -19.03 -11.77
CA VAL A 50 12.63 -19.31 -10.33
C VAL A 50 13.52 -18.33 -9.58
N ALA A 51 14.74 -18.10 -10.06
CA ALA A 51 15.66 -17.14 -9.43
C ALA A 51 15.09 -15.72 -9.41
N VAL A 52 14.57 -15.23 -10.55
CA VAL A 52 13.94 -13.90 -10.64
C VAL A 52 12.76 -13.79 -9.70
N PHE A 53 11.88 -14.80 -9.68
CA PHE A 53 10.74 -14.83 -8.76
C PHE A 53 11.20 -14.70 -7.30
N PHE A 54 12.17 -15.50 -6.86
CA PHE A 54 12.64 -15.46 -5.48
C PHE A 54 13.36 -14.15 -5.13
N ILE A 55 14.07 -13.52 -6.07
CA ILE A 55 14.69 -12.21 -5.86
C ILE A 55 13.63 -11.14 -5.60
N TYR A 56 12.59 -11.06 -6.42
CA TYR A 56 11.48 -10.12 -6.20
C TYR A 56 10.68 -10.46 -4.93
N TYR A 57 10.43 -11.75 -4.69
CA TYR A 57 9.71 -12.24 -3.51
C TYR A 57 10.40 -11.86 -2.19
N LEU A 58 11.70 -12.17 -2.06
CA LEU A 58 12.47 -11.83 -0.88
C LEU A 58 12.58 -10.31 -0.70
N SER A 59 12.72 -9.58 -1.81
CA SER A 59 12.71 -8.10 -1.79
C SER A 59 11.37 -7.54 -1.33
N TYR A 60 10.24 -8.12 -1.75
CA TYR A 60 8.91 -7.75 -1.29
C TYR A 60 8.82 -7.91 0.23
N LEU A 61 9.17 -9.10 0.76
CA LEU A 61 9.10 -9.36 2.20
C LEU A 61 10.03 -8.44 3.00
N ALA A 62 11.23 -8.17 2.49
CA ALA A 62 12.18 -7.24 3.10
C ALA A 62 11.61 -5.81 3.15
N SER A 63 11.03 -5.34 2.03
CA SER A 63 10.37 -4.04 1.93
C SER A 63 9.24 -3.89 2.97
N MET A 64 8.31 -4.86 3.02
CA MET A 64 7.17 -4.82 3.94
C MET A 64 7.62 -4.86 5.41
N LYS A 65 8.62 -5.69 5.71
CA LYS A 65 9.22 -5.75 7.05
C LYS A 65 9.85 -4.42 7.44
N GLN A 66 10.58 -3.78 6.53
CA GLN A 66 11.25 -2.52 6.82
C GLN A 66 10.26 -1.37 7.01
N GLN A 67 9.26 -1.24 6.12
CA GLN A 67 8.21 -0.23 6.27
C GLN A 67 7.48 -0.39 7.61
N GLY A 68 7.16 -1.63 8.01
CA GLY A 68 6.57 -1.91 9.31
C GLY A 68 7.46 -1.54 10.51
N ARG A 69 8.79 -1.64 10.38
CA ARG A 69 9.74 -1.16 11.40
C ARG A 69 9.75 0.37 11.46
N ALA A 70 9.77 1.03 10.30
CA ALA A 70 9.75 2.47 10.21
C ALA A 70 8.51 3.07 10.86
N PHE A 71 7.32 2.53 10.57
CA PHE A 71 6.08 2.98 11.22
C PHE A 71 6.07 2.73 12.73
N LYS A 72 6.63 1.60 13.21
CA LYS A 72 6.78 1.36 14.66
C LYS A 72 7.70 2.35 15.34
N ALA A 73 8.80 2.72 14.70
CA ALA A 73 9.74 3.70 15.23
C ALA A 73 9.09 5.08 15.37
N VAL A 74 8.20 5.46 14.44
CA VAL A 74 7.40 6.68 14.56
C VAL A 74 6.31 6.52 15.63
N ALA A 75 5.61 5.39 15.67
CA ALA A 75 4.57 5.13 16.69
C ALA A 75 5.11 5.15 18.12
N ALA A 76 6.38 4.77 18.32
CA ALA A 76 7.04 4.90 19.62
C ALA A 76 7.21 6.37 20.08
N GLN A 77 7.26 7.31 19.14
CA GLN A 77 7.39 8.74 19.41
C GLN A 77 6.02 9.44 19.50
N THR A 78 5.05 9.00 18.70
CA THR A 78 3.80 9.75 18.50
C THR A 78 2.55 9.05 19.03
N GLY A 79 2.65 7.76 19.39
CA GLY A 79 1.51 6.96 19.82
C GLY A 79 0.54 6.62 18.68
N TYR A 80 -0.71 6.36 19.05
CA TYR A 80 -1.77 5.92 18.15
C TYR A 80 -3.01 6.82 18.26
N LEU A 81 -3.74 6.95 17.17
CA LEU A 81 -5.01 7.66 17.11
C LEU A 81 -6.00 7.03 18.10
N ASP A 82 -6.77 7.82 18.84
CA ASP A 82 -7.75 7.39 19.86
C ASP A 82 -7.12 6.54 20.98
N GLY A 83 -5.81 6.69 21.18
CA GLY A 83 -5.04 5.95 22.18
C GLY A 83 -5.30 6.37 23.61
N ASP A 84 -6.04 7.46 23.84
CA ASP A 84 -6.58 7.87 25.14
C ASP A 84 -7.87 7.13 25.51
N ALA A 85 -8.61 6.61 24.53
CA ALA A 85 -9.86 5.88 24.73
C ALA A 85 -9.73 4.37 24.52
N SER A 86 -8.90 3.91 23.58
CA SER A 86 -8.80 2.49 23.22
C SER A 86 -7.40 2.09 22.75
N ALA A 87 -6.92 0.95 23.26
CA ALA A 87 -5.68 0.33 22.78
C ALA A 87 -5.86 -0.20 21.35
N ARG A 88 -4.75 -0.39 20.61
CA ARG A 88 -4.80 -1.10 19.31
C ARG A 88 -5.16 -2.57 19.51
N ASP A 89 -5.95 -3.10 18.59
CA ASP A 89 -6.40 -4.48 18.62
C ASP A 89 -5.23 -5.46 18.51
N GLY A 90 -5.34 -6.55 19.26
CA GLY A 90 -4.46 -7.71 19.10
C GLY A 90 -4.91 -8.61 17.95
N LEU A 91 -4.01 -9.50 17.52
CA LEU A 91 -4.41 -10.60 16.63
C LEU A 91 -5.41 -11.51 17.35
N PRO A 92 -6.58 -11.82 16.76
CA PRO A 92 -7.53 -12.78 17.33
C PRO A 92 -6.86 -14.13 17.63
N ARG A 93 -7.30 -14.81 18.70
CA ARG A 93 -6.72 -16.10 19.10
C ARG A 93 -6.78 -17.10 17.93
N GLY A 94 -5.67 -17.80 17.67
CA GLY A 94 -5.54 -18.76 16.57
C GLY A 94 -5.24 -18.15 15.19
N SER A 95 -5.36 -16.83 15.00
CA SER A 95 -5.18 -16.20 13.67
C SER A 95 -3.73 -15.96 13.24
N ARG A 96 -2.75 -16.13 14.15
CA ARG A 96 -1.33 -15.79 13.89
C ARG A 96 -0.75 -16.51 12.67
N PHE A 97 -1.00 -17.81 12.57
CA PHE A 97 -0.51 -18.61 11.45
C PHE A 97 -1.17 -18.20 10.14
N LYS A 98 -2.49 -17.98 10.15
CA LYS A 98 -3.23 -17.46 8.99
C LYS A 98 -2.60 -16.17 8.49
N VAL A 99 -2.45 -15.17 9.35
CA VAL A 99 -1.90 -13.86 8.97
C VAL A 99 -0.49 -13.99 8.39
N LEU A 100 0.36 -14.83 8.99
CA LEU A 100 1.71 -15.08 8.47
C LEU A 100 1.66 -15.68 7.06
N VAL A 101 0.80 -16.68 6.85
CA VAL A 101 0.60 -17.32 5.53
C VAL A 101 0.02 -16.32 4.52
N VAL A 102 -0.97 -15.51 4.89
CA VAL A 102 -1.57 -14.52 3.97
C VAL A 102 -0.55 -13.48 3.55
N ILE A 103 0.23 -12.93 4.48
CA ILE A 103 1.29 -11.96 4.16
C ILE A 103 2.32 -12.61 3.21
N ALA A 104 2.81 -13.80 3.56
CA ALA A 104 3.89 -14.44 2.82
C ALA A 104 3.46 -15.04 1.48
N VAL A 105 2.28 -15.67 1.42
CA VAL A 105 1.81 -16.46 0.28
C VAL A 105 0.83 -15.67 -0.57
N VAL A 106 -0.18 -15.02 0.02
CA VAL A 106 -1.19 -14.31 -0.78
C VAL A 106 -0.61 -13.00 -1.30
N PHE A 107 -0.16 -12.11 -0.40
CA PHE A 107 0.39 -10.83 -0.81
C PHE A 107 1.78 -10.97 -1.44
N GLY A 108 2.71 -11.65 -0.77
CA GLY A 108 4.09 -11.81 -1.23
C GLY A 108 4.20 -12.51 -2.59
N THR A 109 3.63 -13.72 -2.72
CA THR A 109 3.74 -14.48 -3.97
C THR A 109 2.91 -13.85 -5.08
N MET A 110 1.63 -13.50 -4.83
CA MET A 110 0.75 -13.09 -5.94
C MET A 110 1.10 -11.70 -6.49
N ARG A 111 1.47 -10.73 -5.64
CA ARG A 111 1.90 -9.39 -6.11
C ARG A 111 3.22 -9.42 -6.87
N VAL A 112 4.05 -10.44 -6.67
CA VAL A 112 5.29 -10.67 -7.42
C VAL A 112 5.01 -11.47 -8.70
N ALA A 113 4.19 -12.51 -8.60
CA ALA A 113 3.85 -13.38 -9.72
C ALA A 113 3.10 -12.63 -10.82
N MET A 114 2.13 -11.77 -10.48
CA MET A 114 1.34 -11.03 -11.47
C MET A 114 2.20 -10.25 -12.49
N PRO A 115 3.06 -9.30 -12.08
CA PRO A 115 3.85 -8.55 -13.04
C PRO A 115 4.88 -9.44 -13.76
N LEU A 116 5.48 -10.42 -13.07
CA LEU A 116 6.42 -11.35 -13.71
C LEU A 116 5.74 -12.20 -14.80
N LEU A 117 4.58 -12.78 -14.54
CA LEU A 117 3.88 -13.63 -15.50
C LEU A 117 3.32 -12.85 -16.69
N LEU A 118 2.88 -11.61 -16.48
CA LEU A 118 2.16 -10.83 -17.49
C LEU A 118 3.02 -9.84 -18.27
N THR A 119 4.19 -9.48 -17.75
CA THR A 119 5.02 -8.41 -18.35
C THR A 119 6.51 -8.70 -18.40
N SER A 120 6.98 -9.83 -17.86
CA SER A 120 8.42 -10.12 -17.93
C SER A 120 8.87 -10.38 -19.37
N ASN A 121 9.99 -9.77 -19.72
CA ASN A 121 10.72 -10.05 -20.94
C ASN A 121 12.20 -10.20 -20.59
N ILE A 122 12.75 -11.40 -20.77
CA ILE A 122 14.15 -11.69 -20.44
C ILE A 122 15.15 -10.90 -21.30
N HIS A 123 14.73 -10.45 -22.49
CA HIS A 123 15.57 -9.65 -23.38
C HIS A 123 15.59 -8.17 -22.99
N GLU A 124 14.77 -7.75 -22.03
CA GLU A 124 14.65 -6.37 -21.57
C GLU A 124 15.03 -6.25 -20.08
N PRO A 125 16.34 -6.32 -19.74
CA PRO A 125 16.81 -6.28 -18.36
C PRO A 125 16.56 -4.90 -17.71
N PRO A 126 16.66 -4.78 -16.37
CA PRO A 126 16.28 -3.55 -15.66
C PRO A 126 16.90 -2.26 -16.22
N LEU A 127 18.20 -2.29 -16.56
CA LEU A 127 18.92 -1.12 -17.06
C LEU A 127 18.38 -0.63 -18.42
N HIS A 128 17.81 -1.52 -19.25
CA HIS A 128 17.18 -1.16 -20.52
C HIS A 128 16.02 -0.17 -20.34
N HIS A 129 15.25 -0.31 -19.24
CA HIS A 129 14.12 0.58 -18.95
C HIS A 129 14.53 1.80 -18.14
N ILE A 130 15.28 1.59 -17.05
CA ILE A 130 15.59 2.64 -16.08
C ILE A 130 16.42 3.78 -16.69
N THR A 131 17.23 3.48 -17.73
CA THR A 131 18.04 4.47 -18.44
C THR A 131 17.33 5.10 -19.65
N ARG A 132 16.17 4.55 -20.06
CA ARG A 132 15.43 5.07 -21.21
C ARG A 132 14.93 6.48 -20.93
N GLN A 133 15.17 7.38 -21.87
CA GLN A 133 14.70 8.75 -21.79
C GLN A 133 13.18 8.78 -21.56
N GLY A 134 12.76 9.56 -20.56
CA GLY A 134 11.35 9.71 -20.19
C GLY A 134 10.76 8.59 -19.33
N TRP A 135 11.47 7.49 -19.07
CA TRP A 135 10.93 6.41 -18.22
C TRP A 135 10.59 6.88 -16.80
N TRP A 136 11.50 7.63 -16.16
CA TRP A 136 11.24 8.21 -14.83
C TRP A 136 10.11 9.24 -14.81
N ILE A 137 9.95 10.01 -15.89
CA ILE A 137 8.83 10.96 -16.03
C ILE A 137 7.53 10.18 -16.17
N SER A 138 7.52 9.14 -17.00
CA SER A 138 6.35 8.26 -17.14
C SER A 138 6.03 7.60 -15.80
N LEU A 139 7.02 7.03 -15.11
CA LEU A 139 6.84 6.40 -13.80
C LEU A 139 6.26 7.37 -12.78
N TYR A 140 6.73 8.63 -12.77
CA TYR A 140 6.20 9.67 -11.89
C TYR A 140 4.67 9.80 -12.05
N PHE A 141 4.14 9.88 -13.26
CA PHE A 141 2.68 9.95 -13.46
C PHE A 141 2.00 8.61 -13.21
N THR A 142 2.59 7.52 -13.72
CA THR A 142 2.05 6.16 -13.63
C THR A 142 1.83 5.71 -12.19
N VAL A 143 2.70 6.08 -11.23
CA VAL A 143 2.49 5.74 -9.80
C VAL A 143 1.14 6.24 -9.30
N SER A 144 0.84 7.53 -9.51
CA SER A 144 -0.43 8.09 -9.05
C SER A 144 -1.62 7.58 -9.84
N ILE A 145 -1.50 7.49 -11.17
CA ILE A 145 -2.58 6.99 -12.03
C ILE A 145 -2.92 5.54 -11.66
N TYR A 146 -1.92 4.67 -11.52
CA TYR A 146 -2.11 3.28 -11.11
C TYR A 146 -2.74 3.15 -9.73
N CYS A 147 -2.24 3.89 -8.73
CA CYS A 147 -2.82 3.85 -7.40
C CYS A 147 -4.27 4.34 -7.41
N LEU A 148 -4.61 5.41 -8.14
CA LEU A 148 -5.99 5.93 -8.21
C LEU A 148 -6.94 5.01 -8.98
N VAL A 149 -6.49 4.37 -10.06
CA VAL A 149 -7.30 3.39 -10.81
C VAL A 149 -7.50 2.12 -9.99
N LEU A 150 -6.48 1.65 -9.27
CA LEU A 150 -6.64 0.56 -8.31
C LEU A 150 -7.63 0.94 -7.21
N ASP A 151 -7.49 2.15 -6.67
CA ASP A 151 -8.36 2.68 -5.63
C ASP A 151 -9.81 2.75 -6.08
N PHE A 152 -10.07 2.99 -7.37
CA PHE A 152 -11.43 2.96 -7.92
C PHE A 152 -12.07 1.57 -7.81
N TRP A 153 -11.36 0.55 -8.28
CA TRP A 153 -11.83 -0.84 -8.22
C TRP A 153 -11.98 -1.31 -6.77
N TYR A 154 -11.03 -0.94 -5.92
CA TYR A 154 -11.11 -1.19 -4.49
C TYR A 154 -12.33 -0.49 -3.87
N TYR A 155 -12.47 0.82 -4.06
CA TYR A 155 -13.57 1.64 -3.56
C TYR A 155 -14.93 1.03 -3.94
N LEU A 156 -15.11 0.68 -5.21
CA LEU A 156 -16.37 0.15 -5.72
C LEU A 156 -16.75 -1.15 -5.00
N VAL A 157 -15.84 -2.12 -4.96
CA VAL A 157 -16.09 -3.40 -4.30
C VAL A 157 -16.25 -3.21 -2.80
N HIS A 158 -15.37 -2.42 -2.17
CA HIS A 158 -15.38 -2.18 -0.75
C HIS A 158 -16.67 -1.52 -0.25
N ARG A 159 -17.18 -0.53 -0.99
CA ARG A 159 -18.49 0.08 -0.74
C ARG A 159 -19.62 -0.94 -0.90
N ILE A 160 -19.61 -1.71 -1.99
CA ILE A 160 -20.62 -2.76 -2.23
C ILE A 160 -20.66 -3.76 -1.07
N LEU A 161 -19.50 -4.21 -0.57
CA LEU A 161 -19.40 -5.15 0.55
C LEU A 161 -19.95 -4.55 1.86
N ASN A 162 -19.77 -3.24 2.09
CA ASN A 162 -20.25 -2.55 3.30
C ASN A 162 -21.75 -2.18 3.26
N GLU A 163 -22.31 -2.00 2.06
CA GLU A 163 -23.71 -1.53 1.89
C GLU A 163 -24.71 -2.67 1.61
N LEU A 164 -24.28 -3.70 0.88
CA LEU A 164 -25.16 -4.81 0.48
C LEU A 164 -25.12 -5.99 1.46
N ARG A 165 -26.29 -6.30 2.03
CA ARG A 165 -26.41 -7.28 3.10
C ARG A 165 -25.84 -8.68 2.80
N PRO A 166 -26.09 -9.27 1.61
CA PRO A 166 -25.55 -10.59 1.29
C PRO A 166 -24.02 -10.63 1.18
N LEU A 167 -23.39 -9.50 0.86
CA LEU A 167 -21.97 -9.45 0.51
C LEU A 167 -21.06 -9.13 1.68
N TRP A 168 -21.57 -8.46 2.72
CA TRP A 168 -20.82 -8.19 3.95
C TRP A 168 -20.23 -9.38 4.67
N ARG A 169 -20.78 -10.58 4.45
CA ARG A 169 -20.16 -11.80 4.99
C ARG A 169 -18.71 -11.98 4.57
N PHE A 170 -18.29 -11.37 3.46
CA PHE A 170 -16.93 -11.38 2.90
C PHE A 170 -16.05 -10.23 3.39
N HIS A 171 -16.57 -9.36 4.26
CA HIS A 171 -15.83 -8.20 4.75
C HIS A 171 -15.99 -7.98 6.26
N ARG A 172 -17.00 -8.60 6.88
CA ARG A 172 -17.29 -8.47 8.31
C ARG A 172 -16.12 -8.92 9.20
N ALA A 173 -15.34 -9.93 8.80
CA ALA A 173 -14.22 -10.39 9.61
C ALA A 173 -13.15 -9.31 9.71
N HIS A 174 -12.92 -8.57 8.63
CA HIS A 174 -12.02 -7.43 8.61
C HIS A 174 -12.46 -6.36 9.63
N HIS A 175 -13.74 -5.98 9.62
CA HIS A 175 -14.28 -4.98 10.56
C HIS A 175 -14.50 -5.47 12.01
N THR A 176 -14.12 -6.71 12.34
CA THR A 176 -14.00 -7.10 13.75
C THR A 176 -12.84 -6.41 14.43
N THR A 177 -11.88 -5.88 13.66
CA THR A 177 -10.82 -5.01 14.17
C THR A 177 -11.31 -3.57 14.10
N LYS A 178 -11.49 -2.91 15.25
CA LYS A 178 -11.96 -1.52 15.35
C LYS A 178 -10.81 -0.53 15.44
N HIS A 179 -9.68 -0.98 15.95
CA HIS A 179 -8.48 -0.20 16.16
C HIS A 179 -7.28 -0.97 15.62
N PRO A 180 -7.18 -1.12 14.27
CA PRO A 180 -6.23 -2.05 13.67
C PRO A 180 -4.78 -1.66 13.95
N ASN A 181 -3.91 -2.65 13.85
CA ASN A 181 -2.47 -2.48 13.73
C ASN A 181 -2.01 -3.08 12.39
N MET A 182 -0.80 -2.77 11.94
CA MET A 182 -0.30 -3.17 10.62
C MET A 182 -0.43 -4.67 10.30
N ARG A 183 -0.37 -5.57 11.29
CA ARG A 183 -0.52 -7.01 11.05
C ARG A 183 -1.94 -7.39 10.65
N LEU A 184 -2.94 -6.61 11.07
CA LEU A 184 -4.35 -6.81 10.77
C LEU A 184 -4.71 -6.36 9.35
N ALA A 185 -3.80 -5.69 8.62
CA ALA A 185 -3.95 -5.43 7.19
C ALA A 185 -4.13 -6.73 6.37
N ALA A 186 -3.58 -7.84 6.84
CA ALA A 186 -3.70 -9.16 6.25
C ALA A 186 -4.63 -10.09 7.06
N TYR A 187 -5.57 -9.51 7.79
CA TYR A 187 -6.61 -10.23 8.51
C TYR A 187 -7.98 -9.85 7.95
N ALA A 188 -8.46 -10.61 6.98
CA ALA A 188 -9.79 -10.46 6.40
C ALA A 188 -10.37 -11.83 6.00
N ASP A 189 -11.54 -11.84 5.38
CA ASP A 189 -12.06 -13.06 4.74
C ASP A 189 -11.23 -13.38 3.48
N VAL A 190 -11.12 -14.66 3.10
CA VAL A 190 -10.20 -15.10 2.03
C VAL A 190 -10.50 -14.41 0.70
N GLU A 191 -11.77 -14.17 0.42
CA GLU A 191 -12.25 -13.47 -0.77
C GLU A 191 -11.74 -12.02 -0.81
N GLN A 192 -11.75 -11.32 0.33
CA GLN A 192 -11.19 -9.97 0.45
C GLN A 192 -9.68 -10.00 0.29
N GLU A 193 -8.99 -10.92 0.96
CA GLU A 193 -7.53 -11.04 0.89
C GLU A 193 -7.07 -11.29 -0.56
N PHE A 194 -7.78 -12.15 -1.29
CA PHE A 194 -7.52 -12.41 -2.70
C PHE A 194 -7.82 -11.20 -3.59
N PHE A 195 -8.94 -10.51 -3.36
CA PHE A 195 -9.29 -9.33 -4.13
C PHE A 195 -8.27 -8.18 -3.93
N ASP A 196 -7.80 -7.97 -2.69
CA ASP A 196 -6.81 -6.94 -2.37
C ASP A 196 -5.41 -7.28 -2.93
N ALA A 197 -5.04 -8.56 -2.89
CA ALA A 197 -3.74 -9.00 -3.38
C ALA A 197 -3.69 -9.12 -4.91
N VAL A 198 -4.79 -9.49 -5.56
CA VAL A 198 -4.83 -9.83 -7.00
C VAL A 198 -5.92 -9.07 -7.75
N GLY A 199 -7.16 -9.10 -7.27
CA GLY A 199 -8.32 -8.56 -7.97
C GLY A 199 -8.17 -7.08 -8.36
N ALA A 200 -8.08 -6.18 -7.37
CA ALA A 200 -7.94 -4.75 -7.61
C ALA A 200 -6.64 -4.40 -8.38
N PRO A 201 -5.45 -4.94 -8.04
CA PRO A 201 -4.24 -4.73 -8.82
C PRO A 201 -4.33 -5.16 -10.29
N LEU A 202 -4.94 -6.32 -10.57
CA LEU A 202 -5.09 -6.84 -11.93
C LEU A 202 -6.12 -6.04 -12.74
N LEU A 203 -7.24 -5.67 -12.13
CA LEU A 203 -8.23 -4.79 -12.77
C LEU A 203 -7.60 -3.43 -13.11
N ALA A 204 -6.80 -2.86 -12.21
CA ALA A 204 -6.08 -1.62 -12.47
C ALA A 204 -5.08 -1.74 -13.63
N TYR A 205 -4.33 -2.84 -13.67
CA TYR A 205 -3.44 -3.14 -14.78
C TYR A 205 -4.19 -3.21 -16.11
N VAL A 206 -5.29 -3.97 -16.16
CA VAL A 206 -6.11 -4.10 -17.37
C VAL A 206 -6.67 -2.75 -17.80
N SER A 207 -7.18 -1.93 -16.87
CA SER A 207 -7.71 -0.59 -17.16
C SER A 207 -6.63 0.34 -17.73
N ILE A 208 -5.43 0.36 -17.15
CA ILE A 208 -4.31 1.19 -17.61
C ILE A 208 -3.84 0.77 -18.99
N ARG A 209 -3.71 -0.54 -19.22
CA ARG A 209 -3.34 -1.10 -20.53
C ARG A 209 -4.41 -0.80 -21.59
N ALA A 210 -5.68 -0.91 -21.24
CA ALA A 210 -6.80 -0.57 -22.13
C ALA A 210 -6.84 0.93 -22.48
N ALA A 211 -6.40 1.79 -21.57
CA ALA A 211 -6.23 3.23 -21.82
C ALA A 211 -4.97 3.57 -22.66
N GLY A 212 -4.23 2.57 -23.14
CA GLY A 212 -3.03 2.76 -23.96
C GLY A 212 -1.80 3.22 -23.18
N ILE A 213 -1.84 3.22 -21.84
CA ILE A 213 -0.70 3.59 -21.01
C ILE A 213 0.24 2.39 -20.90
N PRO A 214 1.50 2.49 -21.34
CA PRO A 214 2.47 1.42 -21.18
C PRO A 214 2.74 1.15 -19.70
N LEU A 215 2.73 -0.12 -19.31
CA LEU A 215 3.09 -0.54 -17.96
C LEU A 215 4.01 -1.76 -18.04
N ASP A 216 5.31 -1.48 -18.03
CA ASP A 216 6.34 -2.51 -17.98
C ASP A 216 6.47 -3.14 -16.58
N LEU A 217 7.19 -4.27 -16.51
CA LEU A 217 7.46 -5.01 -15.28
C LEU A 217 7.95 -4.12 -14.13
N TYR A 218 8.94 -3.28 -14.40
CA TYR A 218 9.64 -2.49 -13.39
C TYR A 218 8.75 -1.35 -12.89
N SER A 219 8.05 -0.67 -13.80
CA SER A 219 7.06 0.34 -13.45
C SER A 219 5.92 -0.23 -12.63
N TRP A 220 5.36 -1.37 -13.04
CA TRP A 220 4.27 -2.02 -12.31
C TRP A 220 4.72 -2.49 -10.92
N TRP A 221 5.89 -3.12 -10.84
CA TRP A 221 6.51 -3.53 -9.57
C TRP A 221 6.63 -2.36 -8.60
N ILE A 222 7.15 -1.23 -9.04
CA ILE A 222 7.30 -0.03 -8.20
C ILE A 222 5.92 0.48 -7.77
N CYS A 223 4.93 0.53 -8.67
CA CYS A 223 3.55 0.92 -8.32
C CYS A 223 2.96 0.02 -7.23
N LEU A 224 3.17 -1.30 -7.31
CA LEU A 224 2.71 -2.23 -6.27
C LEU A 224 3.41 -2.01 -4.93
N GLN A 225 4.67 -1.57 -4.91
CA GLN A 225 5.35 -1.18 -3.67
C GLN A 225 4.71 0.05 -3.02
N TYR A 226 4.29 1.04 -3.82
CA TYR A 226 3.53 2.20 -3.33
C TYR A 226 2.17 1.78 -2.75
N VAL A 227 1.45 0.90 -3.46
CA VAL A 227 0.17 0.36 -2.99
C VAL A 227 0.34 -0.33 -1.64
N SER A 228 1.26 -1.29 -1.55
CA SER A 228 1.51 -2.03 -0.31
C SER A 228 1.91 -1.12 0.86
N HIS A 229 2.71 -0.08 0.59
CA HIS A 229 3.09 0.89 1.62
C HIS A 229 1.89 1.60 2.21
N THR A 230 1.00 2.12 1.35
CA THR A 230 -0.22 2.80 1.81
C THR A 230 -1.16 1.86 2.58
N GLU A 231 -1.23 0.58 2.20
CA GLU A 231 -2.08 -0.39 2.91
C GLU A 231 -1.57 -0.71 4.32
N ILE A 232 -0.25 -0.87 4.48
CA ILE A 232 0.38 -1.03 5.81
C ILE A 232 0.20 0.26 6.62
N MET A 233 0.44 1.41 6.00
CA MET A 233 0.27 2.74 6.59
C MET A 233 -1.15 2.93 7.14
N GLY A 234 -2.18 2.64 6.35
CA GLY A 234 -3.59 2.81 6.74
C GLY A 234 -3.99 1.97 7.95
N HIS A 235 -3.42 0.77 8.11
CA HIS A 235 -3.68 -0.09 9.27
C HIS A 235 -2.75 0.17 10.46
N SER A 236 -1.83 1.13 10.37
CA SER A 236 -0.89 1.38 11.47
C SER A 236 -1.55 1.99 12.71
N GLY A 237 -2.66 2.71 12.54
CA GLY A 237 -3.28 3.53 13.58
C GLY A 237 -2.37 4.64 14.10
N LEU A 238 -1.26 4.92 13.41
CA LEU A 238 -0.25 5.89 13.83
C LEU A 238 -0.85 7.28 13.99
N ARG A 239 -0.57 7.93 15.11
CA ARG A 239 -0.95 9.32 15.34
C ARG A 239 0.06 10.28 14.72
N ALA A 240 -0.13 10.60 13.44
CA ALA A 240 0.63 11.61 12.73
C ALA A 240 -0.11 12.05 11.47
N TYR A 241 0.17 13.27 10.97
CA TYR A 241 -0.21 13.64 9.61
C TYR A 241 0.66 12.88 8.61
N LEU A 242 0.25 11.65 8.32
CA LEU A 242 0.90 10.72 7.41
C LEU A 242 -0.06 10.42 6.26
N ARG A 243 0.32 10.87 5.07
CA ARG A 243 -0.45 10.76 3.83
C ARG A 243 0.03 9.60 2.97
N ALA A 244 -0.88 9.04 2.17
CA ALA A 244 -0.53 8.14 1.08
C ALA A 244 0.50 8.82 0.14
N PRO A 245 1.68 8.23 -0.12
CA PRO A 245 2.76 8.88 -0.84
C PRO A 245 2.57 8.81 -2.36
N LEU A 246 1.49 9.40 -2.87
CA LEU A 246 1.26 9.51 -4.32
C LEU A 246 2.10 10.64 -4.90
N THR A 247 2.70 10.43 -6.06
CA THR A 247 3.50 11.46 -6.77
C THR A 247 2.70 12.74 -7.08
N LEU A 248 1.38 12.61 -7.26
CA LEU A 248 0.41 13.69 -7.47
C LEU A 248 -0.42 13.98 -6.20
N ALA A 249 0.05 13.60 -5.00
CA ALA A 249 -0.65 13.87 -3.74
C ALA A 249 -0.91 15.36 -3.52
N TRP A 250 -0.07 16.24 -4.08
CA TRP A 250 -0.27 17.68 -4.04
C TRP A 250 -1.58 18.11 -4.71
N LEU A 251 -1.98 17.47 -5.82
CA LEU A 251 -3.22 17.75 -6.53
C LEU A 251 -4.42 17.29 -5.71
N LEU A 252 -4.34 16.08 -5.15
CA LEU A 252 -5.39 15.54 -4.27
C LEU A 252 -5.63 16.44 -3.06
N ARG A 253 -4.59 17.03 -2.48
CA ARG A 253 -4.71 17.97 -1.36
C ARG A 253 -5.46 19.25 -1.74
N ILE A 254 -5.23 19.79 -2.95
CA ILE A 254 -5.94 21.01 -3.40
C ILE A 254 -7.46 20.78 -3.39
N ILE A 255 -7.90 19.58 -3.72
CA ILE A 255 -9.31 19.18 -3.74
C ILE A 255 -9.74 18.41 -2.47
N ASN A 256 -8.93 18.42 -1.41
CA ASN A 256 -9.20 17.73 -0.13
C ASN A 256 -9.56 16.23 -0.29
N ALA A 257 -8.88 15.57 -1.22
CA ALA A 257 -9.02 14.16 -1.59
C ALA A 257 -7.80 13.31 -1.21
N GLU A 258 -6.83 13.88 -0.50
CA GLU A 258 -5.70 13.12 0.04
C GLU A 258 -6.18 12.18 1.15
N LEU A 259 -5.59 10.98 1.22
CA LEU A 259 -5.83 10.00 2.28
C LEU A 259 -4.75 10.15 3.36
N VAL A 260 -5.15 10.15 4.63
CA VAL A 260 -4.28 10.02 5.80
C VAL A 260 -4.64 8.77 6.60
N VAL A 261 -3.75 8.36 7.52
CA VAL A 261 -3.95 7.18 8.39
C VAL A 261 -5.32 7.20 9.08
N GLU A 262 -5.75 8.35 9.59
CA GLU A 262 -7.03 8.46 10.31
C GLU A 262 -8.25 8.15 9.45
N ASP A 263 -8.21 8.42 8.14
CA ASP A 263 -9.38 8.18 7.28
C ASP A 263 -9.75 6.68 7.28
N HIS A 264 -8.74 5.80 7.21
CA HIS A 264 -8.91 4.34 7.30
C HIS A 264 -9.15 3.85 8.73
N ASP A 265 -8.51 4.48 9.73
CA ASP A 265 -8.77 4.15 11.14
C ASP A 265 -10.23 4.42 11.53
N LEU A 266 -10.80 5.56 11.11
CA LEU A 266 -12.21 5.90 11.31
C LEU A 266 -13.16 4.96 10.55
N HIS A 267 -12.76 4.50 9.36
CA HIS A 267 -13.49 3.48 8.62
C HIS A 267 -13.59 2.16 9.40
N HIS A 268 -12.51 1.73 10.03
CA HIS A 268 -12.52 0.51 10.87
C HIS A 268 -13.43 0.65 12.10
N ARG A 269 -13.41 1.83 12.75
CA ARG A 269 -14.27 2.13 13.89
C ARG A 269 -15.75 2.04 13.54
N HIS A 270 -16.15 2.53 12.37
CA HIS A 270 -17.53 2.56 11.89
C HIS A 270 -17.72 1.53 10.75
N GLY A 271 -18.23 0.33 11.07
CA GLY A 271 -18.48 -0.71 10.06
C GLY A 271 -19.95 -0.80 9.66
N TRP A 272 -20.23 -1.38 8.48
CA TRP A 272 -21.57 -1.78 8.00
C TRP A 272 -22.65 -0.69 8.02
N ARG A 273 -22.99 -0.14 6.84
CA ARG A 273 -23.98 0.94 6.63
C ARG A 273 -23.76 2.25 7.40
N GLN A 274 -22.78 2.28 8.29
CA GLN A 274 -22.27 3.47 8.99
C GLN A 274 -20.82 3.76 8.58
N ALA A 275 -20.29 2.95 7.65
CA ALA A 275 -18.94 3.10 7.13
C ALA A 275 -18.85 4.30 6.19
N HIS A 276 -17.69 4.92 6.17
CA HIS A 276 -17.31 6.05 5.34
C HIS A 276 -15.83 5.85 4.93
N ASN A 277 -15.29 6.65 4.03
CA ASN A 277 -13.90 6.57 3.57
C ASN A 277 -13.55 5.16 3.03
N TYR A 278 -14.22 4.72 1.97
CA TYR A 278 -14.00 3.39 1.40
C TYR A 278 -12.71 3.29 0.56
N GLY A 279 -12.09 4.40 0.17
CA GLY A 279 -10.80 4.42 -0.51
C GLY A 279 -9.64 3.97 0.38
N LYS A 280 -8.62 3.36 -0.24
CA LYS A 280 -7.41 2.82 0.42
C LYS A 280 -6.13 3.49 -0.03
N GLN A 281 -6.13 4.19 -1.16
CA GLN A 281 -5.00 4.96 -1.69
C GLN A 281 -5.26 6.47 -1.71
N SER A 282 -6.53 6.88 -1.81
CA SER A 282 -6.97 8.27 -1.82
C SER A 282 -8.37 8.38 -1.20
N ARG A 283 -8.84 9.61 -0.98
CA ARG A 283 -10.27 9.91 -0.78
C ARG A 283 -10.92 10.45 -2.05
N LEU A 284 -10.30 10.30 -3.23
CA LEU A 284 -10.82 10.87 -4.48
C LEU A 284 -12.21 10.33 -4.81
N TRP A 285 -12.36 9.01 -4.78
CA TRP A 285 -13.64 8.36 -5.06
C TRP A 285 -14.66 8.63 -3.94
N ASP A 286 -14.22 8.68 -2.69
CA ASP A 286 -15.09 9.11 -1.59
C ASP A 286 -15.62 10.53 -1.77
N ARG A 287 -14.79 11.46 -2.26
CA ARG A 287 -15.20 12.83 -2.58
C ARG A 287 -16.20 12.87 -3.71
N ILE A 288 -15.91 12.17 -4.81
CA ILE A 288 -16.77 12.13 -6.00
C ILE A 288 -18.16 11.58 -5.66
N PHE A 289 -18.21 10.54 -4.82
CA PHE A 289 -19.44 9.81 -4.52
C PHE A 289 -20.07 10.14 -3.14
N GLY A 290 -19.55 11.16 -2.45
CA GLY A 290 -20.13 11.68 -1.21
C GLY A 290 -20.01 10.76 0.01
N THR A 291 -18.94 9.98 0.12
CA THR A 291 -18.72 9.01 1.22
C THR A 291 -17.57 9.38 2.15
N CYS A 292 -17.06 10.61 2.10
CA CYS A 292 -16.08 11.10 3.07
C CYS A 292 -16.71 11.35 4.44
N SER A 293 -16.02 10.98 5.51
CA SER A 293 -16.31 11.47 6.86
C SER A 293 -15.35 12.59 7.27
N SER A 294 -15.71 13.31 8.34
CA SER A 294 -14.84 14.31 8.95
C SER A 294 -13.76 13.61 9.79
N ARG A 295 -12.54 14.14 9.73
CA ARG A 295 -11.42 13.75 10.61
C ARG A 295 -11.66 14.28 12.02
N ILE A 296 -11.17 13.57 13.03
CA ILE A 296 -11.31 13.95 14.45
C ILE A 296 -9.99 14.55 14.95
N GLU A 297 -8.89 13.82 14.80
CA GLU A 297 -7.57 14.22 15.33
C GLU A 297 -6.70 14.88 14.26
N THR A 298 -6.76 14.43 13.01
CA THR A 298 -5.92 14.88 11.89
C THR A 298 -6.55 16.09 11.19
N VAL A 299 -6.99 17.05 11.99
CA VAL A 299 -7.51 18.35 11.55
C VAL A 299 -6.38 19.37 11.45
N PRO A 300 -6.47 20.39 10.58
CA PRO A 300 -5.40 21.37 10.38
C PRO A 300 -4.88 22.02 11.66
N GLU A 301 -5.76 22.21 12.64
CA GLU A 301 -5.49 22.83 13.93
C GLU A 301 -4.60 21.96 14.84
N ASN A 302 -4.57 20.64 14.61
CA ASN A 302 -3.77 19.71 15.41
C ASN A 302 -2.42 19.41 14.77
N ILE A 303 -2.21 19.77 13.51
CA ILE A 303 -0.93 19.51 12.81
C ILE A 303 0.10 20.57 13.25
N ASP A 304 1.26 20.13 13.70
CA ASP A 304 2.42 20.98 13.97
C ASP A 304 3.43 20.89 12.82
N TRP A 305 3.48 21.94 12.00
CA TRP A 305 4.37 22.03 10.85
C TRP A 305 5.84 22.27 11.21
N ASN A 306 6.16 22.57 12.48
CA ASN A 306 7.53 22.63 12.98
C ASN A 306 8.02 21.25 13.47
N TRP A 307 7.10 20.33 13.76
CA TRP A 307 7.42 18.98 14.19
C TRP A 307 7.39 18.01 13.00
N LYS A 308 8.52 17.94 12.29
CA LYS A 308 8.75 17.00 11.18
C LYS A 308 9.36 15.70 11.68
N ILE A 309 8.83 14.56 11.23
CA ILE A 309 9.48 13.25 11.39
C ILE A 309 9.73 12.63 10.00
N ASP A 310 10.93 12.10 9.79
CA ASP A 310 11.26 11.29 8.60
C ASP A 310 11.18 9.80 8.94
N LEU A 311 10.64 8.98 8.02
CA LEU A 311 10.67 7.53 8.18
C LEU A 311 12.14 7.03 8.19
N PRO A 312 12.54 6.25 9.20
CA PRO A 312 13.88 5.69 9.27
C PRO A 312 14.07 4.59 8.23
N LEU A 313 15.31 4.40 7.79
CA LEU A 313 15.68 3.36 6.83
C LEU A 313 16.05 2.03 7.49
N TYR A 314 16.21 1.98 8.82
CA TYR A 314 16.69 0.82 9.59
C TYR A 314 15.75 0.41 10.72
#